data_AF-A0A940KSU2-F1
#
_entry.id   AF-A0A940KSU2-F1
#
_cell.length_a   1.000
_cell.length_b   1.000
_cell.length_c   1.000
_cell.angle_alpha   90.00
_cell.angle_beta   90.00
_cell.angle_gamma   90.00
#
_symmetry.space_group_name_H-M   'P 1'
#
loop_
_entity.id
_entity.type
_entity.pdbx_description
1 polymer ?
#
loop_
_entity_poly.entity_id
_entity_poly.type
_entity_poly.pdbx_seq_one_letter_code
_entity_poly.pdbx_strand_id
1 'polypeptide(L)'
;MNSRLLWGCVLVLVASGAANAAEQAAKKPGASIDVSVRLTKRAAAKLAGAHESIGLSAVFFGDPNNESARRAAAEDGRVALGVVDRQLAKAGRVRIAPPAFDAATLASIGPAGPRVNINVFSARKSLPDNVLDCDFFEDRLAVALRKPIVLRCALIGERAPAKAAE
;
A
#
# COMPACT_ATOMS: atom_id res chain seq x y z
N MET A 1 -60.44 3.52 -37.56
CA MET A 1 -60.33 4.96 -37.27
C MET A 1 -59.66 5.16 -35.92
N ASN A 2 -58.55 5.91 -35.91
CA ASN A 2 -57.99 6.84 -34.91
C ASN A 2 -57.99 6.42 -33.41
N SER A 3 -57.00 6.70 -32.56
CA SER A 3 -55.84 7.58 -32.64
C SER A 3 -54.90 7.24 -31.47
N ARG A 4 -53.64 7.65 -31.63
CA ARG A 4 -52.51 7.57 -30.69
C ARG A 4 -52.74 8.38 -29.40
N LEU A 5 -52.13 7.97 -28.28
CA LEU A 5 -51.49 8.91 -27.34
C LEU A 5 -50.44 8.21 -26.46
N LEU A 6 -49.27 8.86 -26.42
CA LEU A 6 -48.00 8.51 -25.77
C LEU A 6 -47.98 8.97 -24.30
N TRP A 7 -47.13 8.31 -23.49
CA TRP A 7 -46.39 8.77 -22.29
C TRP A 7 -46.45 7.70 -21.19
N GLY A 8 -45.39 7.29 -20.51
CA GLY A 8 -43.99 7.68 -20.54
C GLY A 8 -43.17 6.64 -19.78
N CYS A 9 -42.10 6.12 -20.38
CA CYS A 9 -41.12 5.30 -19.67
C CYS A 9 -40.18 6.23 -18.89
N VAL A 10 -40.40 6.36 -17.58
CA VAL A 10 -39.37 6.90 -16.69
C VAL A 10 -38.34 5.80 -16.46
N LEU A 11 -37.25 5.86 -17.23
CA LEU A 11 -36.09 5.01 -17.05
C LEU A 11 -35.19 5.65 -15.97
N VAL A 12 -35.41 5.28 -14.71
CA VAL A 12 -34.51 5.66 -13.61
C VAL A 12 -33.23 4.83 -13.76
N LEU A 13 -32.19 5.43 -14.36
CA LEU A 13 -30.83 4.88 -14.33
C LEU A 13 -30.25 5.08 -12.92
N VAL A 14 -30.37 4.07 -12.06
CA VAL A 14 -29.61 4.01 -10.80
C VAL A 14 -28.21 3.47 -11.11
N ALA A 15 -27.32 4.32 -11.59
CA ALA A 15 -25.90 4.00 -11.76
C ALA A 15 -25.09 4.63 -10.62
N SER A 16 -25.02 4.00 -9.45
CA SER A 16 -24.14 4.42 -8.35
C SER A 16 -23.85 3.27 -7.39
N GLY A 17 -23.12 2.24 -7.85
CA GLY A 17 -22.78 1.07 -7.01
C GLY A 17 -21.30 0.80 -6.84
N ALA A 18 -20.44 1.20 -7.78
CA ALA A 18 -19.05 0.71 -7.80
C ALA A 18 -18.09 1.51 -6.90
N ALA A 19 -18.34 2.80 -6.66
CA ALA A 19 -17.46 3.63 -5.83
C ALA A 19 -17.56 3.31 -4.33
N ASN A 20 -18.70 2.79 -3.86
CA ASN A 20 -18.96 2.55 -2.44
C ASN A 20 -18.29 1.28 -1.87
N ALA A 21 -18.00 0.28 -2.71
CA ALA A 21 -17.48 -1.00 -2.22
C ALA A 21 -16.01 -0.92 -1.77
N ALA A 22 -15.20 -0.10 -2.44
CA ALA A 22 -13.79 0.09 -2.09
C ALA A 22 -13.63 0.93 -0.81
N GLU A 23 -14.48 1.94 -0.63
CA GLU A 23 -14.45 2.80 0.56
C GLU A 23 -15.01 2.10 1.80
N GLN A 24 -15.99 1.21 1.65
CA GLN A 24 -16.49 0.38 2.75
C GLN A 24 -15.50 -0.71 3.18
N ALA A 25 -14.66 -1.21 2.28
CA ALA A 25 -13.62 -2.19 2.64
C ALA A 25 -12.54 -1.60 3.57
N ALA A 26 -12.28 -0.29 3.46
CA ALA A 26 -11.37 0.43 4.35
C ALA A 26 -11.95 0.69 5.76
N LYS A 27 -13.27 0.53 5.94
CA LYS A 27 -13.98 0.77 7.22
C LYS A 27 -14.26 -0.51 8.03
N LYS A 28 -13.85 -1.71 7.58
CA LYS A 28 -14.02 -2.93 8.38
C LYS A 28 -13.00 -2.96 9.53
N PRO A 29 -13.44 -3.03 10.80
CA PRO A 29 -12.55 -3.34 11.92
C PRO A 29 -11.82 -4.66 11.63
N GLY A 30 -10.49 -4.64 11.69
CA GLY A 30 -9.66 -5.83 11.44
C GLY A 30 -9.14 -6.01 10.01
N ALA A 31 -9.32 -5.04 9.10
CA ALA A 31 -8.64 -5.07 7.80
C ALA A 31 -7.12 -4.96 7.97
N SER A 32 -6.36 -5.91 7.43
CA SER A 32 -4.90 -5.93 7.48
C SER A 32 -4.31 -6.27 6.13
N ILE A 33 -3.17 -5.66 5.82
CA ILE A 33 -2.33 -6.03 4.69
C ILE A 33 -1.45 -7.21 5.12
N ASP A 34 -1.55 -8.33 4.43
CA ASP A 34 -0.66 -9.48 4.61
C ASP A 34 0.59 -9.30 3.74
N VAL A 35 1.78 -9.23 4.35
CA VAL A 35 3.06 -9.11 3.63
C VAL A 35 3.94 -10.32 3.92
N SER A 36 4.52 -10.92 2.88
CA SER A 36 5.49 -12.00 2.95
C SER A 36 6.85 -11.52 2.47
N VAL A 37 7.80 -11.37 3.39
CA VAL A 37 9.20 -11.05 3.09
C VAL A 37 9.97 -12.33 2.83
N ARG A 38 10.66 -12.42 1.70
CA ARG A 38 11.49 -13.57 1.32
C ARG A 38 12.91 -13.11 1.05
N LEU A 39 13.91 -13.79 1.60
CA LEU A 39 15.32 -13.49 1.39
C LEU A 39 15.97 -14.53 0.47
N THR A 40 16.94 -14.12 -0.34
CA THR A 40 17.91 -15.06 -0.93
C THR A 40 18.75 -15.70 0.18
N LYS A 41 19.39 -16.84 -0.13
CA LYS A 41 20.30 -17.51 0.81
C LYS A 41 21.45 -16.59 1.26
N ARG A 42 21.99 -15.78 0.33
CA ARG A 42 23.09 -14.85 0.62
C ARG A 42 22.63 -13.69 1.51
N ALA A 43 21.46 -13.10 1.22
CA ALA A 43 20.88 -12.06 2.08
C ALA A 43 20.63 -12.58 3.50
N ALA A 44 20.01 -13.76 3.63
CA ALA A 44 19.75 -14.38 4.93
C ALA A 44 21.05 -14.65 5.72
N ALA A 45 22.07 -15.18 5.06
CA ALA A 45 23.37 -15.42 5.67
C ALA A 45 24.06 -14.11 6.11
N LYS A 46 24.00 -13.05 5.28
CA LYS A 46 24.58 -11.75 5.63
C LYS A 46 23.92 -11.13 6.86
N LEU A 47 22.59 -11.13 6.93
CA LEU A 47 21.88 -10.59 8.09
C LEU A 47 22.19 -11.40 9.36
N ALA A 48 22.16 -12.74 9.26
CA ALA A 48 22.46 -13.60 10.40
C ALA A 48 23.88 -13.39 10.93
N GLY A 49 24.88 -13.36 10.05
CA GLY A 49 26.28 -13.14 10.43
C GLY A 49 26.56 -11.75 11.00
N ALA A 50 25.72 -10.76 10.67
CA ALA A 50 25.80 -9.41 11.23
C ALA A 50 24.92 -9.21 12.48
N HIS A 51 24.17 -10.22 12.93
CA HIS A 51 23.12 -10.06 13.94
C HIS A 51 22.10 -8.94 13.59
N GLU A 52 21.86 -8.76 12.30
CA GLU A 52 21.00 -7.72 11.77
C GLU A 52 19.57 -8.23 11.63
N SER A 53 18.61 -7.32 11.74
CA SER A 53 17.18 -7.60 11.57
C SER A 53 16.61 -6.92 10.33
N ILE A 54 15.35 -7.22 10.01
CA ILE A 54 14.65 -6.66 8.86
C ILE A 54 13.71 -5.57 9.34
N GLY A 55 13.84 -4.37 8.77
CA GLY A 55 12.85 -3.30 8.87
C GLY A 55 11.86 -3.38 7.71
N LEU A 56 10.60 -3.16 8.01
CA LEU A 56 9.53 -2.98 7.04
C LEU A 56 8.79 -1.69 7.40
N SER A 57 8.60 -0.80 6.43
CA SER A 57 7.84 0.44 6.60
C SER A 57 6.70 0.50 5.59
N ALA A 58 5.48 0.70 6.08
CA ALA A 58 4.30 0.97 5.27
C ALA A 58 3.90 2.44 5.43
N VAL A 59 4.12 3.22 4.37
CA VAL A 59 3.79 4.65 4.31
C VAL A 59 2.46 4.81 3.59
N PHE A 60 1.47 5.37 4.27
CA PHE A 60 0.14 5.62 3.74
C PHE A 60 0.04 7.08 3.30
N PHE A 61 -0.49 7.31 2.11
CA PHE A 61 -0.58 8.64 1.51
C PHE A 61 -1.74 8.74 0.52
N GLY A 62 -2.01 9.93 -0.01
CA GLY A 62 -2.91 10.11 -1.14
C GLY A 62 -2.48 11.26 -2.04
N ASP A 63 -3.02 11.28 -3.25
CA ASP A 63 -2.78 12.37 -4.18
C ASP A 63 -3.67 13.56 -3.81
N PRO A 64 -3.16 14.80 -3.71
CA PRO A 64 -3.95 15.96 -3.30
C PRO A 64 -5.08 16.27 -4.28
N ASN A 65 -6.29 16.56 -3.79
CA ASN A 65 -7.48 16.78 -4.63
C ASN A 65 -7.65 18.22 -5.14
N ASN A 66 -6.93 19.18 -4.58
CA ASN A 66 -7.03 20.59 -4.95
C ASN A 66 -5.70 21.33 -4.72
N GLU A 67 -5.65 22.59 -5.12
CA GLU A 67 -4.44 23.40 -5.03
C GLU A 67 -4.03 23.73 -3.58
N SER A 68 -4.99 23.93 -2.68
CA SER A 68 -4.70 24.12 -1.26
C SER A 68 -4.06 22.86 -0.66
N ALA A 69 -4.58 21.69 -1.00
CA ALA A 69 -4.03 20.40 -0.59
C ALA A 69 -2.63 20.17 -1.19
N ARG A 70 -2.40 20.56 -2.45
CA ARG A 70 -1.06 20.50 -3.08
C ARG A 70 -0.04 21.38 -2.35
N ARG A 71 -0.42 22.61 -1.98
CA ARG A 71 0.47 23.52 -1.25
C ARG A 71 0.79 23.04 0.17
N ALA A 72 -0.11 22.26 0.77
CA ALA A 72 0.07 21.66 2.10
C ALA A 72 0.66 20.23 2.06
N ALA A 73 0.91 19.68 0.87
CA ALA A 73 1.46 18.34 0.72
C ALA A 73 2.91 18.27 1.21
N ALA A 74 3.39 17.05 1.47
CA ALA A 74 4.79 16.81 1.80
C ALA A 74 5.70 17.15 0.61
N GLU A 75 7.02 17.15 0.83
CA GLU A 75 8.03 17.49 -0.19
C GLU A 75 7.95 16.63 -1.45
N ASP A 76 7.42 15.41 -1.33
CA ASP A 76 7.19 14.49 -2.44
C ASP A 76 5.87 14.73 -3.20
N GLY A 77 5.13 15.80 -2.85
CA GLY A 77 3.87 16.19 -3.46
C GLY A 77 2.66 15.39 -2.99
N ARG A 78 2.79 14.54 -1.96
CA ARG A 78 1.73 13.65 -1.48
C ARG A 78 1.16 14.12 -0.14
N VAL A 79 -0.12 13.84 0.08
CA VAL A 79 -0.75 14.05 1.38
C VAL A 79 -0.41 12.84 2.27
N ALA A 80 0.32 13.07 3.36
CA ALA A 80 0.66 12.00 4.30
C ALA A 80 -0.55 11.57 5.13
N LEU A 81 -0.79 10.26 5.25
CA LEU A 81 -1.88 9.69 6.05
C LEU A 81 -1.38 8.91 7.28
N GLY A 82 -0.10 8.53 7.28
CA GLY A 82 0.54 7.89 8.41
C GLY A 82 1.60 6.88 8.00
N VAL A 83 2.34 6.36 8.97
CA VAL A 83 3.39 5.35 8.78
C VAL A 83 3.19 4.23 9.79
N VAL A 84 3.41 2.99 9.35
CA VAL A 84 3.42 1.82 10.21
C VAL A 84 4.70 1.03 9.97
N ASP A 85 5.56 1.00 10.99
CA ASP A 85 6.80 0.23 10.96
C ASP A 85 6.65 -1.12 11.64
N ARG A 86 7.36 -2.12 11.10
CA ARG A 86 7.48 -3.46 11.66
C ARG A 86 8.93 -3.90 11.61
N GLN A 87 9.35 -4.61 12.65
CA GLN A 87 10.66 -5.21 12.72
C GLN A 87 10.52 -6.73 12.77
N LEU A 88 11.27 -7.42 11.92
CA LEU A 88 11.29 -8.88 11.85
C LEU A 88 12.70 -9.37 12.17
N ALA A 89 12.81 -10.32 13.11
CA ALA A 89 14.09 -10.97 13.41
C ALA A 89 14.61 -11.81 12.24
N LYS A 90 13.71 -12.31 11.38
CA LYS A 90 14.01 -13.11 10.19
C LYS A 90 12.93 -12.92 9.13
N ALA A 91 13.20 -13.37 7.91
CA ALA A 91 12.21 -13.39 6.82
C ALA A 91 10.95 -14.14 7.24
N GLY A 92 9.79 -13.68 6.78
CA GLY A 92 8.51 -14.27 7.18
C GLY A 92 7.30 -13.45 6.77
N ARG A 93 6.15 -13.83 7.32
CA ARG A 93 4.88 -13.14 7.12
C ARG A 93 4.61 -12.15 8.24
N VAL A 94 4.06 -11.00 7.91
CA VAL A 94 3.62 -9.97 8.86
C VAL A 94 2.29 -9.38 8.41
N ARG A 95 1.46 -9.01 9.40
CA ARG A 95 0.21 -8.28 9.19
C ARG A 95 0.37 -6.83 9.58
N ILE A 96 -0.11 -5.95 8.72
CA ILE A 96 -0.05 -4.50 8.90
C ILE A 96 -1.49 -3.99 8.89
N ALA A 97 -1.97 -3.53 10.04
CA ALA A 97 -3.21 -2.77 10.08
C ALA A 97 -2.91 -1.33 9.63
N PRO A 98 -3.66 -0.77 8.66
CA PRO A 98 -3.60 0.65 8.37
C PRO A 98 -3.91 1.47 9.64
N PRO A 99 -3.28 2.64 9.83
CA PRO A 99 -3.63 3.50 10.96
C PRO A 99 -5.04 4.06 10.77
N ALA A 100 -5.64 4.55 11.85
CA ALA A 100 -6.84 5.37 11.74
C ALA A 100 -6.47 6.67 11.02
N PHE A 101 -7.10 6.94 9.88
CA PHE A 101 -6.86 8.16 9.12
C PHE A 101 -7.72 9.31 9.66
N ASP A 102 -7.11 10.49 9.82
CA ASP A 102 -7.85 11.70 10.14
C ASP A 102 -8.82 12.06 9.00
N ALA A 103 -10.06 12.37 9.36
CA ALA A 103 -11.14 12.61 8.40
C ALA A 103 -10.92 13.90 7.58
N ALA A 104 -10.36 14.95 8.21
CA ALA A 104 -10.04 16.18 7.51
C ALA A 104 -8.91 15.97 6.49
N THR A 105 -7.90 15.18 6.87
CA THR A 105 -6.80 14.79 5.98
C THR A 105 -7.31 13.92 4.82
N LEU A 106 -8.20 12.97 5.06
CA LEU A 106 -8.86 12.20 4.00
C LEU A 106 -9.69 13.06 3.05
N ALA A 107 -10.31 14.14 3.53
CA ALA A 107 -11.05 15.07 2.68
C ALA A 107 -10.15 15.87 1.73
N SER A 108 -8.82 15.84 1.92
CA SER A 108 -7.85 16.54 1.07
C SER A 108 -7.26 15.68 -0.07
N ILE A 109 -7.58 14.38 -0.12
CA ILE A 109 -7.07 13.46 -1.15
C ILE A 109 -8.09 13.20 -2.27
N GLY A 110 -7.59 12.81 -3.43
CA GLY A 110 -8.37 12.56 -4.63
C GLY A 110 -9.27 11.33 -4.54
N PRO A 111 -10.18 11.15 -5.52
CA PRO A 111 -11.16 10.06 -5.51
C PRO A 111 -10.54 8.66 -5.66
N ALA A 112 -9.25 8.56 -6.00
CA ALA A 112 -8.52 7.30 -5.98
C ALA A 112 -8.37 6.72 -4.55
N GLY A 113 -8.54 7.56 -3.53
CA GLY A 113 -8.46 7.19 -2.12
C GLY A 113 -7.03 6.96 -1.61
N PRO A 114 -6.89 6.42 -0.40
CA PRO A 114 -5.58 6.13 0.20
C PRO A 114 -4.76 5.14 -0.64
N ARG A 115 -3.47 5.41 -0.72
CA ARG A 115 -2.40 4.59 -1.30
C ARG A 115 -1.43 4.18 -0.20
N VAL A 116 -0.67 3.11 -0.45
CA VAL A 116 0.35 2.61 0.47
C VAL A 116 1.60 2.23 -0.30
N ASN A 117 2.75 2.69 0.19
CA ASN A 117 4.07 2.25 -0.22
C ASN A 117 4.65 1.36 0.88
N ILE A 118 5.09 0.14 0.53
CA ILE A 118 5.68 -0.82 1.47
C ILE A 118 7.10 -1.12 1.03
N ASN A 119 8.06 -0.73 1.87
CA ASN A 119 9.49 -0.94 1.67
C ASN A 119 10.08 -1.85 2.75
N VAL A 120 11.09 -2.63 2.35
CA VAL A 120 11.86 -3.51 3.24
C VAL A 120 13.33 -3.15 3.16
N PHE A 121 14.00 -3.13 4.30
CA PHE A 121 15.40 -2.75 4.44
C PHE A 121 16.05 -3.54 5.60
N SER A 122 17.39 -3.60 5.65
CA SER A 122 18.06 -4.05 6.88
C SER A 122 17.92 -2.97 7.95
N ALA A 123 17.60 -3.36 9.17
CA ALA A 123 17.18 -2.44 10.24
C ALA A 123 18.29 -1.51 10.77
N ARG A 124 19.53 -1.67 10.28
CA ARG A 124 20.71 -0.87 10.64
C ARG A 124 20.99 -0.88 12.15
N LYS A 125 20.78 -2.03 12.80
CA LYS A 125 21.16 -2.24 14.20
C LYS A 125 22.67 -2.41 14.34
N SER A 126 23.28 -3.10 13.41
CA SER A 126 24.70 -3.45 13.44
C SER A 126 25.44 -3.02 12.17
N LEU A 127 24.72 -2.87 11.06
CA LEU A 127 25.26 -2.36 9.80
C LEU A 127 24.91 -0.87 9.66
N PRO A 128 25.85 -0.02 9.20
CA PRO A 128 25.58 1.42 9.04
C PRO A 128 24.58 1.70 7.91
N ASP A 129 24.55 0.84 6.90
CA ASP A 129 23.79 1.02 5.67
C ASP A 129 22.77 -0.10 5.45
N ASN A 130 21.77 0.19 4.61
CA ASN A 130 20.90 -0.86 4.09
C ASN A 130 21.73 -1.83 3.21
N VAL A 131 21.64 -3.12 3.47
CA VAL A 131 22.31 -4.17 2.65
C VAL A 131 21.35 -5.00 1.80
N LEU A 132 20.04 -4.73 1.88
CA LEU A 132 19.03 -5.47 1.14
C LEU A 132 18.57 -4.71 -0.11
N ASP A 133 18.52 -5.38 -1.24
CA ASP A 133 17.83 -4.92 -2.44
C ASP A 133 16.51 -5.70 -2.55
N CYS A 134 15.39 -5.01 -2.38
CA CYS A 134 14.07 -5.61 -2.25
C CYS A 134 13.11 -5.12 -3.34
N ASP A 135 12.20 -6.02 -3.76
CA ASP A 135 10.93 -5.59 -4.33
C ASP A 135 10.24 -4.59 -3.38
N PHE A 136 9.49 -3.65 -3.94
CA PHE A 136 8.60 -2.77 -3.20
C PHE A 136 7.18 -2.93 -3.71
N PHE A 137 6.21 -2.52 -2.89
CA PHE A 137 4.82 -2.41 -3.31
C PHE A 137 4.38 -0.96 -3.22
N GLU A 138 3.76 -0.43 -4.26
CA GLU A 138 3.06 0.83 -4.21
C GLU A 138 1.78 0.79 -5.04
N ASP A 139 0.63 0.89 -4.39
CA ASP A 139 -0.69 0.93 -5.03
C ASP A 139 -1.73 1.52 -4.07
N ARG A 140 -2.98 1.57 -4.48
CA ARG A 140 -4.14 1.85 -3.64
C ARG A 140 -4.23 0.87 -2.49
N LEU A 141 -4.61 1.37 -1.31
CA LEU A 141 -4.82 0.56 -0.12
C LEU A 141 -5.84 -0.56 -0.37
N ALA A 142 -6.89 -0.29 -1.14
CA ALA A 142 -7.89 -1.29 -1.51
C ALA A 142 -7.30 -2.50 -2.26
N VAL A 143 -6.22 -2.32 -3.03
CA VAL A 143 -5.51 -3.41 -3.71
C VAL A 143 -4.67 -4.20 -2.71
N ALA A 144 -3.95 -3.51 -1.83
CA ALA A 144 -3.12 -4.12 -0.79
C ALA A 144 -3.93 -5.00 0.19
N LEU A 145 -5.19 -4.67 0.42
CA LEU A 145 -6.09 -5.42 1.30
C LEU A 145 -6.69 -6.68 0.66
N ARG A 146 -6.55 -6.86 -0.66
CA ARG A 146 -7.22 -7.95 -1.41
C ARG A 146 -6.40 -9.23 -1.50
N LYS A 147 -5.09 -9.12 -1.64
CA LYS A 147 -4.19 -10.26 -1.81
C LYS A 147 -2.91 -10.08 -0.99
N PRO A 148 -2.32 -11.17 -0.47
CA PRO A 148 -1.01 -11.09 0.16
C PRO A 148 0.04 -10.53 -0.79
N ILE A 149 0.86 -9.61 -0.29
CA ILE A 149 1.97 -8.99 -1.01
C ILE A 149 3.23 -9.82 -0.74
N VAL A 150 3.98 -10.17 -1.78
CA VAL A 150 5.26 -10.88 -1.63
C VAL A 150 6.39 -9.93 -2.01
N LEU A 151 7.26 -9.63 -1.05
CA LEU A 151 8.46 -8.81 -1.25
C LEU A 151 9.69 -9.71 -1.20
N ARG A 152 10.37 -9.86 -2.33
CA ARG A 152 11.62 -10.64 -2.44
C ARG A 152 12.79 -9.69 -2.25
N CYS A 153 13.74 -10.10 -1.43
CA CYS A 153 14.92 -9.34 -1.08
C CYS A 153 16.18 -10.17 -1.36
N ALA A 154 17.12 -9.56 -2.05
CA ALA A 154 18.47 -10.07 -2.29
C ALA A 154 19.49 -9.24 -1.51
N LEU A 155 20.73 -9.71 -1.48
CA LEU A 155 21.83 -8.89 -1.01
C LEU A 155 22.16 -7.85 -2.09
N ILE A 156 22.41 -6.59 -1.74
CA ILE A 156 22.88 -5.60 -2.71
C ILE A 156 24.13 -6.12 -3.43
N GLY A 157 24.13 -6.06 -4.76
CA GLY A 157 25.22 -6.58 -5.60
C GLY A 157 25.14 -8.10 -5.88
N GLU A 158 24.15 -8.81 -5.33
CA GLU A 158 23.76 -10.12 -5.83
C GLU A 158 22.98 -9.94 -7.13
N ARG A 159 23.20 -10.81 -8.13
CA ARG A 159 22.34 -10.85 -9.31
C ARG A 159 20.95 -11.24 -8.84
N ALA A 160 20.00 -10.30 -8.87
CA ALA A 160 18.65 -10.54 -8.37
C ALA A 160 18.06 -11.79 -9.04
N PRO A 161 17.35 -12.66 -8.29
CA PRO A 161 16.53 -13.67 -8.94
C PRO A 161 15.56 -12.95 -9.89
N ALA A 162 15.44 -13.44 -11.13
CA ALA A 162 14.57 -12.83 -12.12
C ALA A 162 13.19 -12.55 -11.50
N LYS A 163 12.67 -11.33 -11.65
CA LYS A 163 11.27 -11.05 -11.32
C LYS A 163 10.44 -12.06 -12.10
N ALA A 164 9.72 -12.94 -11.41
CA ALA A 164 8.76 -13.80 -12.07
C ALA A 164 7.80 -12.87 -12.83
N ALA A 165 7.70 -13.04 -14.14
CA ALA A 165 6.69 -12.36 -14.93
C ALA A 165 5.33 -12.71 -14.34
N GLU A 166 4.59 -11.69 -13.90
CA GLU A 166 3.21 -11.81 -13.39
C GLU A 166 2.23 -11.86 -14.57
#